data_AF-A0A4U5WWI0-F1
#
_entry.id   AF-A0A4U5WWI0-F1
#
_cell.length_a   1.000
_cell.length_b   1.000
_cell.length_c   1.000
_cell.angle_alpha   90.00
_cell.angle_beta   90.00
_cell.angle_gamma   90.00
#
_symmetry.space_group_name_H-M   'P 1'
#
loop_
_entity.id
_entity.type
_entity.pdbx_description
1 polymer ?
#
loop_
_entity_poly.entity_id
_entity_poly.type
_entity_poly.pdbx_seq_one_letter_code
_entity_poly.pdbx_strand_id
1 'polypeptide(L)'
;MAEGPMTDSGQTGRAIRLTVVVTATDGIRVLSPAGEIDYTTGETLRQALNVTGTARPRIVVDMRQVTFMDSVGVNILLTAHQACAQVGGWIRLAAPTEPVQRVLHLVGIDQVITCRPTLREALAP
;
A
#
# COMPACT_ATOMS: atom_id res chain seq x y z
N MET A 1 -38.61 9.91 25.68
CA MET A 1 -38.65 9.66 24.22
C MET A 1 -37.52 10.49 23.64
N ALA A 2 -36.35 9.89 23.46
CA ALA A 2 -35.16 10.61 23.02
C ALA A 2 -34.45 9.73 21.98
N GLU A 3 -34.81 9.95 20.72
CA GLU A 3 -34.00 9.56 19.57
C GLU A 3 -34.07 10.73 18.60
N GLY A 4 -33.09 11.63 18.71
CA GLY A 4 -32.82 12.58 17.63
C GLY A 4 -32.27 11.80 16.44
N PRO A 5 -32.69 12.09 15.20
CA PRO A 5 -32.14 11.41 14.04
C PRO A 5 -30.63 11.71 13.97
N MET A 6 -29.84 10.65 14.09
CA MET A 6 -28.43 10.66 13.74
C MET A 6 -28.35 11.00 12.27
N THR A 7 -27.77 12.17 12.00
CA THR A 7 -27.64 12.80 10.70
C THR A 7 -26.90 11.86 9.73
N ASP A 8 -27.64 11.16 8.87
CA ASP A 8 -27.07 10.55 7.67
C ASP A 8 -26.80 11.69 6.67
N SER A 9 -25.59 12.21 6.73
CA SER A 9 -25.10 13.22 5.80
C SER A 9 -23.66 12.92 5.45
N GLY A 10 -23.50 11.92 4.58
CA GLY A 10 -22.25 11.61 3.88
C GLY A 10 -22.48 11.53 2.38
N GLN A 11 -22.79 12.67 1.76
CA GLN A 11 -23.01 12.81 0.33
C GLN A 11 -21.77 12.35 -0.48
N THR A 12 -21.92 11.20 -1.15
CA THR A 12 -21.37 10.86 -2.48
C THR A 12 -19.93 11.31 -2.78
N GLY A 13 -18.96 10.72 -2.07
CA GLY A 13 -17.56 10.76 -2.51
C GLY A 13 -17.44 10.09 -3.87
N ARG A 14 -17.05 10.82 -4.91
CA ARG A 14 -16.68 10.26 -6.21
C ARG A 14 -15.66 9.17 -5.94
N ALA A 15 -16.02 7.90 -6.15
CA ALA A 15 -15.13 6.77 -5.88
C ALA A 15 -13.83 6.97 -6.65
N ILE A 16 -12.79 7.44 -5.97
CA ILE A 16 -11.46 7.55 -6.54
C ILE A 16 -10.99 6.11 -6.70
N ARG A 17 -11.03 5.59 -7.93
CA ARG A 17 -10.60 4.23 -8.19
C ARG A 17 -9.10 4.16 -8.02
N LEU A 18 -8.63 3.40 -7.05
CA LEU A 18 -7.25 2.93 -7.02
C LEU A 18 -7.05 1.98 -8.21
N THR A 19 -6.06 2.28 -9.04
CA THR A 19 -5.58 1.35 -10.06
C THR A 19 -4.22 0.83 -9.66
N VAL A 20 -3.94 -0.45 -9.88
CA VAL A 20 -2.63 -1.04 -9.61
C VAL A 20 -2.10 -1.68 -10.88
N VAL A 21 -1.03 -1.12 -11.41
CA VAL A 21 -0.28 -1.73 -12.51
C VAL A 21 0.76 -2.68 -11.94
N VAL A 22 0.88 -3.86 -12.54
CA VAL A 22 1.82 -4.89 -12.11
C VAL A 22 2.81 -5.13 -13.23
N THR A 23 4.10 -5.01 -12.92
CA THR A 23 5.20 -5.37 -13.81
C THR A 23 6.20 -6.28 -13.09
N ALA A 24 7.16 -6.83 -13.82
CA ALA A 24 8.24 -7.61 -13.27
C ALA A 24 9.58 -7.12 -13.81
N THR A 25 10.59 -7.04 -12.95
CA THR A 25 11.96 -6.64 -13.29
C THR A 25 12.91 -7.51 -12.50
N ASP A 26 13.78 -8.28 -13.17
CA ASP A 26 14.78 -9.16 -12.54
C ASP A 26 14.21 -10.11 -11.46
N GLY A 27 13.01 -10.63 -11.70
CA GLY A 27 12.30 -11.50 -10.75
C GLY A 27 11.69 -10.78 -9.54
N ILE A 28 11.73 -9.44 -9.51
CA ILE A 28 11.04 -8.58 -8.55
C ILE A 28 9.73 -8.11 -9.17
N ARG A 29 8.61 -8.31 -8.47
CA ARG A 29 7.32 -7.79 -8.89
C ARG A 29 7.20 -6.33 -8.46
N VAL A 30 6.89 -5.45 -9.39
CA VAL A 30 6.68 -4.02 -9.12
C VAL A 30 5.19 -3.72 -9.20
N LEU A 31 4.63 -3.25 -8.08
CA LEU A 31 3.25 -2.80 -7.97
C LEU A 31 3.25 -1.28 -7.99
N SER A 32 2.55 -0.67 -8.95
CA SER A 32 2.44 0.77 -9.10
C SER A 32 0.98 1.20 -8.86
N PRO A 33 0.55 1.35 -7.60
CA PRO A 33 -0.73 1.95 -7.26
C PRO A 33 -0.79 3.43 -7.69
N ALA A 34 -1.93 3.83 -8.23
CA ALA A 34 -2.25 5.22 -8.56
C ALA A 34 -3.63 5.61 -8.03
N GLY A 35 -3.69 6.72 -7.28
CA GLY A 35 -4.89 7.19 -6.59
C GLY A 35 -4.75 7.14 -5.07
N GLU A 36 -5.87 6.95 -4.38
CA GLU A 36 -5.96 6.93 -2.92
C GLU A 36 -6.03 5.50 -2.40
N ILE A 37 -5.40 5.25 -1.25
CA ILE A 37 -5.45 3.98 -0.54
C ILE A 37 -6.19 4.21 0.78
N ASP A 38 -7.45 3.78 0.80
CA ASP A 38 -8.36 3.95 1.92
C ASP A 38 -9.18 2.69 2.18
N TYR A 39 -10.14 2.77 3.11
CA TYR A 39 -11.09 1.69 3.37
C TYR A 39 -11.84 1.19 2.11
N THR A 40 -12.19 2.09 1.16
CA THR A 40 -13.00 1.76 -0.01
C THR A 40 -12.19 1.11 -1.14
N THR A 41 -10.90 1.42 -1.21
CA THR A 41 -9.99 1.02 -2.29
C THR A 41 -8.97 -0.03 -1.88
N GLY A 42 -8.77 -0.23 -0.57
CA GLY A 42 -7.73 -1.09 -0.02
C GLY A 42 -7.81 -2.54 -0.47
N GLU A 43 -8.99 -3.04 -0.85
CA GLU A 43 -9.13 -4.39 -1.38
C GLU A 43 -8.35 -4.61 -2.69
N THR A 44 -8.29 -3.58 -3.56
CA THR A 44 -7.50 -3.65 -4.80
C THR A 44 -6.01 -3.83 -4.49
N LEU A 45 -5.52 -3.13 -3.47
CA LEU A 45 -4.14 -3.26 -3.02
C LEU A 45 -3.87 -4.62 -2.36
N ARG A 46 -4.79 -5.13 -1.53
CA ARG A 46 -4.69 -6.46 -0.91
C ARG A 46 -4.53 -7.55 -1.95
N GLN A 47 -5.37 -7.53 -2.99
CA GLN A 47 -5.32 -8.52 -4.07
C GLN A 47 -4.00 -8.45 -4.85
N ALA A 48 -3.51 -7.24 -5.13
CA ALA A 48 -2.23 -7.07 -5.82
C ALA A 48 -1.03 -7.56 -4.99
N LEU A 49 -1.09 -7.41 -3.67
CA LEU A 49 -0.08 -7.85 -2.70
C LEU A 49 -0.19 -9.32 -2.30
N ASN A 50 -1.22 -10.05 -2.76
CA ASN A 50 -1.37 -11.45 -2.42
C ASN A 50 -0.21 -12.28 -3.01
N VAL A 51 0.50 -12.98 -2.13
CA VAL A 51 1.64 -13.85 -2.46
C VAL A 51 1.38 -15.32 -2.19
N THR A 52 0.13 -15.70 -1.92
CA THR A 52 -0.24 -17.09 -1.66
C THR A 52 0.27 -17.99 -2.79
N GLY A 53 1.00 -19.05 -2.43
CA GLY A 53 1.59 -19.99 -3.40
C GLY A 53 2.88 -19.53 -4.07
N THR A 54 3.40 -18.34 -3.76
CA THR A 54 4.69 -17.85 -4.30
C THR A 54 5.81 -18.08 -3.27
N ALA A 55 6.86 -18.82 -3.66
CA ALA A 55 8.03 -19.01 -2.82
C ALA A 55 8.96 -17.79 -2.89
N ARG A 56 9.41 -17.28 -1.73
CA ARG A 56 10.36 -16.14 -1.61
C ARG A 56 9.99 -14.93 -2.49
N PRO A 57 8.74 -14.41 -2.42
CA PRO A 57 8.29 -13.30 -3.23
C PRO A 57 9.13 -12.05 -2.97
N ARG A 58 9.47 -11.31 -4.03
CA ARG A 58 10.18 -10.04 -3.95
C ARG A 58 9.29 -8.97 -4.56
N ILE A 59 8.86 -8.01 -3.76
CA ILE A 59 7.89 -7.00 -4.20
C ILE A 59 8.40 -5.60 -3.89
N VAL A 60 8.32 -4.71 -4.87
CA VAL A 60 8.44 -3.26 -4.67
C VAL A 60 7.09 -2.61 -4.92
N VAL A 61 6.64 -1.77 -3.99
CA VAL A 61 5.45 -0.93 -4.15
C VAL A 61 5.91 0.49 -4.50
N ASP A 62 5.69 0.90 -5.74
CA ASP A 62 5.99 2.23 -6.26
C ASP A 62 4.85 3.20 -5.97
N MET A 63 5.07 4.06 -4.98
CA MET A 63 4.06 4.95 -4.41
C MET A 63 4.04 6.35 -5.06
N ARG A 64 4.75 6.56 -6.17
CA ARG A 64 4.86 7.88 -6.83
C ARG A 64 3.53 8.49 -7.27
N GLN A 65 2.53 7.65 -7.49
CA GLN A 65 1.20 8.07 -7.94
C GLN A 65 0.14 7.90 -6.84
N VAL A 66 0.55 7.57 -5.61
CA VAL A 66 -0.34 7.48 -4.46
C VAL A 66 -0.49 8.87 -3.84
N THR A 67 -1.71 9.40 -3.85
CA THR A 67 -1.98 10.77 -3.37
C THR A 67 -2.38 10.79 -1.89
N PHE A 68 -2.90 9.68 -1.37
CA PHE A 68 -3.37 9.55 0.00
C PHE A 68 -3.27 8.11 0.50
N MET A 69 -3.04 7.95 1.81
CA MET A 69 -3.07 6.66 2.49
C MET A 69 -3.60 6.84 3.92
N ASP A 70 -4.56 6.01 4.33
CA ASP A 70 -5.04 5.95 5.71
C ASP A 70 -4.43 4.76 6.49
N SER A 71 -4.93 4.52 7.70
CA SER A 71 -4.52 3.39 8.54
C SER A 71 -4.84 2.02 7.95
N VAL A 72 -5.86 1.91 7.09
CA VAL A 72 -6.21 0.66 6.38
C VAL A 72 -5.11 0.33 5.38
N GLY A 73 -4.68 1.30 4.59
CA GLY A 73 -3.55 1.14 3.66
C GLY A 73 -2.26 0.68 4.35
N VAL A 74 -1.94 1.30 5.49
CA VAL A 74 -0.77 0.93 6.31
C VAL A 74 -0.88 -0.50 6.83
N ASN A 75 -2.05 -0.89 7.36
CA ASN A 75 -2.27 -2.25 7.87
C ASN A 75 -2.15 -3.32 6.77
N ILE A 76 -2.64 -3.03 5.56
CA ILE A 76 -2.51 -3.92 4.40
C ILE A 76 -1.04 -4.15 4.06
N LEU A 77 -0.22 -3.09 4.01
CA LEU A 77 1.22 -3.20 3.75
C LEU A 77 1.94 -4.02 4.81
N LEU A 78 1.62 -3.79 6.08
CA LEU A 78 2.22 -4.51 7.20
C LEU A 78 1.89 -6.01 7.14
N THR A 79 0.63 -6.34 6.91
CA THR A 79 0.16 -7.74 6.80
C THR A 79 0.83 -8.45 5.61
N ALA A 80 0.90 -7.79 4.45
CA ALA A 80 1.56 -8.34 3.27
C ALA A 80 3.07 -8.54 3.49
N HIS A 81 3.73 -7.60 4.16
CA HIS A 81 5.15 -7.69 4.50
C HIS A 81 5.43 -8.89 5.40
N GLN A 82 4.63 -9.07 6.45
CA GLN A 82 4.73 -10.22 7.35
C GLN A 82 4.52 -11.54 6.59
N ALA A 83 3.48 -11.63 5.76
CA ALA A 83 3.22 -12.82 4.95
C ALA A 83 4.36 -13.15 3.99
N CYS A 84 4.95 -12.14 3.32
CA CYS A 84 6.13 -12.32 2.47
C CYS A 84 7.35 -12.81 3.26
N ALA A 85 7.61 -12.23 4.42
CA ALA A 85 8.75 -12.58 5.26
C ALA A 85 8.67 -14.04 5.75
N GLN A 86 7.47 -14.53 6.10
CA GLN A 86 7.26 -15.92 6.54
C GLN A 86 7.68 -16.97 5.49
N VAL A 87 7.61 -16.63 4.20
CA VAL A 87 8.03 -17.51 3.10
C VAL A 87 9.40 -17.15 2.54
N GLY A 88 10.19 -16.37 3.27
CA GLY A 88 11.57 -15.97 2.93
C GLY A 88 11.66 -14.91 1.82
N GLY A 89 10.58 -14.17 1.58
CA GLY A 89 10.50 -13.04 0.66
C GLY A 89 10.64 -11.69 1.36
N TRP A 90 10.41 -10.62 0.60
CA TRP A 90 10.44 -9.25 1.12
C TRP A 90 9.52 -8.31 0.34
N ILE A 91 9.10 -7.24 1.02
CA ILE A 91 8.43 -6.08 0.42
C ILE A 91 9.27 -4.84 0.72
N ARG A 92 9.41 -3.97 -0.28
CA ARG A 92 10.01 -2.63 -0.17
C ARG A 92 9.06 -1.58 -0.71
N LEU A 93 9.10 -0.38 -0.15
CA LEU A 93 8.36 0.78 -0.64
C LEU A 93 9.30 1.69 -1.43
N ALA A 94 8.80 2.30 -2.49
CA ALA A 94 9.56 3.18 -3.36
C ALA A 94 8.82 4.49 -3.57
N ALA A 95 9.57 5.59 -3.48
CA ALA A 95 9.17 6.93 -3.89
C ALA A 95 7.75 7.34 -3.43
N PRO A 96 7.42 7.18 -2.13
CA PRO A 96 6.18 7.73 -1.57
C PRO A 96 6.10 9.24 -1.78
N THR A 97 4.90 9.73 -2.07
CA THR A 97 4.60 11.18 -2.07
C THR A 97 4.72 11.74 -0.65
N GLU A 98 4.86 13.06 -0.50
CA GLU A 98 5.01 13.70 0.81
C GLU A 98 3.88 13.37 1.80
N PRO A 99 2.59 13.38 1.41
CA PRO A 99 1.51 12.97 2.32
C PRO A 99 1.66 11.53 2.81
N VAL A 100 2.00 10.61 1.90
CA VAL A 100 2.20 9.20 2.22
C VAL A 100 3.42 9.03 3.13
N GLN A 101 4.55 9.69 2.84
CA GLN A 101 5.74 9.68 3.69
C GLN A 101 5.42 10.08 5.14
N ARG A 102 4.62 11.13 5.31
CA ARG A 102 4.21 11.61 6.64
C ARG A 102 3.44 10.53 7.39
N VAL A 103 2.48 9.87 6.73
CA VAL A 103 1.71 8.77 7.34
C VAL A 103 2.62 7.59 7.70
N LEU A 104 3.50 7.17 6.78
CA LEU A 104 4.43 6.07 7.03
C LEU A 104 5.33 6.36 8.24
N HIS A 105 5.87 7.58 8.33
CA HIS A 105 6.72 8.01 9.44
C HIS A 105 5.97 8.11 10.76
N LEU A 106 4.76 8.69 10.75
CA LEU A 106 3.93 8.82 11.96
C LEU A 106 3.56 7.46 12.57
N VAL A 107 3.33 6.45 11.74
CA VAL A 107 3.00 5.09 12.19
C VAL A 107 4.26 4.24 12.43
N GLY A 108 5.43 4.72 12.01
CA GLY A 108 6.72 4.03 12.16
C GLY A 108 6.88 2.80 11.26
N ILE A 109 6.09 2.68 10.19
CA ILE A 109 6.17 1.52 9.29
C ILE A 109 7.47 1.54 8.46
N ASP A 110 8.07 2.70 8.28
CA ASP A 110 9.41 2.89 7.68
C ASP A 110 10.54 2.21 8.46
N GLN A 111 10.31 1.87 9.73
CA GLN A 111 11.23 1.07 10.55
C GLN A 111 11.07 -0.44 10.35
N VAL A 112 9.95 -0.88 9.76
CA VAL A 112 9.61 -2.29 9.55
C VAL A 112 9.78 -2.68 8.07
N ILE A 113 9.27 -1.84 7.18
CA ILE A 113 9.34 -2.04 5.73
C ILE A 113 10.34 -1.05 5.17
N THR A 114 11.37 -1.56 4.49
CA THR A 114 12.36 -0.70 3.85
C THR A 114 11.68 0.24 2.84
N CYS A 115 11.79 1.53 3.08
CA CYS A 115 11.30 2.59 2.21
C CYS A 115 12.48 3.30 1.55
N ARG A 116 12.44 3.45 0.21
CA ARG A 116 13.48 4.12 -0.57
C ARG A 116 12.94 5.32 -1.32
N PRO A 117 13.73 6.40 -1.49
CA PRO A 117 13.32 7.59 -2.25
C PRO A 117 12.98 7.33 -3.71
N THR A 118 13.54 6.29 -4.34
CA THR A 118 13.34 5.98 -5.77
C THR A 118 13.03 4.50 -6.01
N LEU A 119 12.29 4.21 -7.10
CA LEU A 119 12.07 2.84 -7.57
C LEU A 119 13.39 2.12 -7.85
N ARG A 120 14.35 2.81 -8.46
CA ARG A 120 15.68 2.27 -8.76
C ARG A 120 16.41 1.81 -7.49
N GLU A 121 16.37 2.60 -6.42
CA GLU A 121 17.00 2.23 -5.15
C GLU A 121 16.27 1.10 -4.43
N ALA A 122 14.94 0.99 -4.59
CA ALA A 122 14.19 -0.14 -4.03
C ALA A 122 14.46 -1.47 -4.76
N LEU A 123 14.73 -1.41 -6.06
CA LEU A 123 15.09 -2.55 -6.91
C LEU A 123 16.54 -3.00 -6.74
N ALA A 124 17.42 -2.12 -6.28
CA ALA A 124 18.82 -2.45 -6.02
C ALA A 124 18.91 -3.59 -4.98
N PRO A 125 19.93 -4.47 -5.06
CA PRO A 125 20.09 -5.61 -4.15
C PRO A 125 20.01 -5.24 -2.66
#